data_AF-A0A1H3HSQ5-F1
#
_entry.id   AF-A0A1H3HSQ5-F1
#
_cell.length_a   1.000
_cell.length_b   1.000
_cell.length_c   1.000
_cell.angle_alpha   90.00
_cell.angle_beta   90.00
_cell.angle_gamma   90.00
#
_symmetry.space_group_name_H-M   'P 1'
#
loop_
_entity.id
_entity.type
_entity.pdbx_description
1 polymer ?
#
loop_
_entity_poly.entity_id
_entity_poly.type
_entity_poly.pdbx_seq_one_letter_code
_entity_poly.pdbx_strand_id
1 'polypeptide(L)'
;MSDRPELSTKLKSYTCSKCAGVLMFDSEQEFFDCPFCGTKFDAIDFHEKEVMSQAEESLREKAFSSAKEKYNLILEKNPCDFEALKGLILCEIKVTSLEALESPQIFDTVDIVSLKNLIARLKKQASIKEADFFGQLTSLIDLSDRLKIYQNSINSLNDEDTRAEINKSFIEIESRKNEDKKQSFSPVGPAISLGGVVFIALAALTGGNFDYAFILFLFGVMAGVIGWIIHKENNAPSPIYENNQIHDAWEMKKYLEKQYAHFQKIYGTEYGELMALNHADEAENTVADVREEVKAVNNTIDTDHDETIICSKCAGHLYLDKNRRIYECRSCGVAYGISLFFGMPMEKALNAMNTGHYGEAKKRFENILMVNPSSFDALLGRILCEGRWTRISDIDTADVITGDEWIRISELFNDAKLRVSESDKEFLSKLEEMIFLLGKVCLNNGDIDELNRRVEVLDSIRHVYFMAEKLSTDSSGVHMDRARLLEDIERLQKETRQWSHDLLVIKRNLIQMKTDCVLVK
;
A
#
# COMPACT_ATOMS: atom_id res chain seq x y z
N MET A 1 -41.51 0.14 -25.98
CA MET A 1 -40.97 1.45 -26.40
C MET A 1 -40.50 2.09 -25.12
N SER A 2 -39.17 2.13 -24.94
CA SER A 2 -38.51 2.52 -23.70
C SER A 2 -38.01 3.94 -23.87
N ASP A 3 -38.53 4.85 -23.05
CA ASP A 3 -38.08 6.23 -22.97
C ASP A 3 -36.62 6.24 -22.50
N ARG A 4 -35.69 6.55 -23.41
CA ARG A 4 -34.35 6.99 -23.04
C ARG A 4 -34.46 8.49 -22.72
N PRO A 5 -33.99 8.94 -21.54
CA PRO A 5 -33.89 10.37 -21.28
C PRO A 5 -32.85 10.96 -22.25
N GLU A 6 -33.30 11.88 -23.10
CA GLU A 6 -32.40 12.74 -23.88
C GLU A 6 -31.59 13.58 -22.90
N LEU A 7 -30.30 13.24 -22.77
CA LEU A 7 -29.33 14.02 -22.04
C LEU A 7 -29.09 15.32 -22.83
N SER A 8 -29.94 16.32 -22.66
CA SER A 8 -29.70 17.65 -23.23
C SER A 8 -28.48 18.24 -22.53
N THR A 9 -27.31 18.16 -23.14
CA THR A 9 -26.09 18.84 -22.70
C THR A 9 -26.36 20.35 -22.73
N LYS A 10 -26.74 20.91 -21.58
CA LYS A 10 -26.77 22.36 -21.38
C LYS A 10 -25.35 22.87 -21.61
N LEU A 11 -25.15 23.53 -22.75
CA LEU A 11 -23.93 24.30 -23.02
C LEU A 11 -23.78 25.36 -21.92
N LYS A 12 -22.87 25.12 -20.97
CA LYS A 12 -22.49 26.09 -19.95
C LYS A 12 -21.62 27.15 -20.62
N SER A 13 -22.07 28.40 -20.61
CA SER A 13 -21.22 29.53 -21.02
C SER A 13 -20.43 30.02 -19.81
N TYR A 14 -19.10 30.01 -19.90
CA TYR A 14 -18.23 30.55 -18.86
C TYR A 14 -17.95 32.03 -19.10
N THR A 15 -17.89 32.82 -18.02
CA THR A 15 -17.59 34.26 -18.08
C THR A 15 -16.29 34.56 -17.38
N CYS A 16 -15.46 35.39 -18.01
CA CYS A 16 -14.16 35.79 -17.49
C CYS A 16 -14.32 36.52 -16.15
N SER A 17 -13.63 36.06 -15.11
CA SER A 17 -13.64 36.70 -13.78
C SER A 17 -13.09 38.13 -13.79
N LYS A 18 -12.23 38.51 -14.76
CA LYS A 18 -11.65 39.85 -14.84
C LYS A 18 -12.52 40.89 -15.54
N CYS A 19 -13.27 40.49 -16.57
CA CYS A 19 -13.96 41.45 -17.44
C CYS A 19 -15.41 41.06 -17.77
N ALA A 20 -15.91 39.97 -17.18
CA ALA A 20 -17.23 39.38 -17.45
C ALA A 20 -17.48 38.96 -18.91
N GLY A 21 -16.50 39.06 -19.80
CA GLY A 21 -16.60 38.62 -21.19
C GLY A 21 -16.76 37.10 -21.29
N VAL A 22 -17.57 36.63 -22.24
CA VAL A 22 -17.76 35.20 -22.50
C VAL A 22 -16.43 34.57 -22.89
N LEU A 23 -16.07 33.48 -22.22
CA LEU A 23 -14.88 32.69 -22.50
C LEU A 23 -15.14 31.79 -23.71
N MET A 24 -14.19 31.79 -24.64
CA MET A 24 -14.20 30.90 -25.79
C MET A 24 -13.36 29.67 -25.45
N PHE A 25 -13.97 28.48 -25.50
CA PHE A 25 -13.24 27.23 -25.34
C PHE A 25 -12.38 26.98 -26.57
N ASP A 26 -11.06 26.94 -26.38
CA ASP A 26 -10.15 26.45 -27.40
C ASP A 26 -9.96 24.95 -27.20
N SER A 27 -10.69 24.15 -27.99
CA SER A 27 -10.65 22.69 -27.91
C SER A 27 -9.31 22.08 -28.27
N GLU A 28 -8.45 22.81 -28.97
CA GLU A 28 -7.12 22.31 -29.36
C GLU A 28 -6.10 22.47 -28.23
N GLN A 29 -6.29 23.44 -27.35
CA GLN A 29 -5.35 23.75 -26.28
C GLN A 29 -5.89 23.42 -24.88
N GLU A 30 -7.18 23.08 -24.74
CA GLU A 30 -7.83 22.83 -23.43
C GLU A 30 -7.79 24.05 -22.49
N PHE A 31 -7.81 25.27 -23.06
CA PHE A 31 -7.91 26.52 -22.30
C PHE A 31 -9.16 27.30 -22.71
N PHE A 32 -9.68 28.08 -21.77
CA PHE A 32 -10.68 29.10 -22.04
C PHE A 32 -9.98 30.44 -22.27
N ASP A 33 -10.06 30.96 -23.49
CA ASP A 33 -9.52 32.26 -23.83
C ASP A 33 -10.61 33.33 -23.69
N CYS A 34 -10.33 34.37 -22.90
CA CYS A 34 -11.19 35.55 -22.90
C CYS A 34 -10.83 36.46 -24.08
N PRO A 35 -11.72 36.66 -25.08
CA PRO A 35 -11.42 37.50 -26.24
C PRO A 35 -11.33 38.99 -25.90
N PHE A 36 -11.87 39.40 -24.75
CA PHE A 36 -11.92 40.80 -24.34
C PHE A 36 -10.66 41.25 -23.59
N CYS A 37 -10.15 40.44 -22.66
CA CYS A 37 -8.99 40.81 -21.83
C CYS A 37 -7.75 39.95 -22.07
N GLY A 38 -7.84 38.91 -22.92
CA GLY A 38 -6.73 38.01 -23.24
C GLY A 38 -6.28 37.13 -22.07
N THR A 39 -7.04 37.10 -20.95
CA THR A 39 -6.76 36.17 -19.85
C THR A 39 -7.15 34.77 -20.29
N LYS A 40 -6.18 33.86 -20.19
CA LYS A 40 -6.39 32.43 -20.39
C LYS A 40 -6.74 31.80 -19.06
N PHE A 41 -7.67 30.88 -19.07
CA PHE A 41 -8.02 30.06 -17.94
C PHE A 41 -7.79 28.60 -18.31
N ASP A 42 -7.21 27.83 -17.40
CA ASP A 42 -7.14 26.38 -17.57
C ASP A 42 -8.55 25.82 -17.58
N ALA A 43 -8.92 25.03 -18.59
CA ALA A 43 -10.24 24.43 -18.61
C ALA A 43 -10.49 23.61 -17.34
N ILE A 44 -9.45 22.97 -16.81
CA ILE A 44 -9.56 22.15 -15.61
C ILE A 44 -9.91 23.01 -14.38
N ASP A 45 -9.55 24.30 -14.32
CA ASP A 45 -9.93 25.20 -13.21
C ASP A 45 -11.44 25.46 -13.18
N PHE A 46 -12.12 25.37 -14.32
CA PHE A 46 -13.57 25.53 -14.43
C PHE A 46 -14.31 24.19 -14.30
N HIS A 47 -13.57 23.08 -14.42
CA HIS A 47 -14.11 21.75 -14.50
C HIS A 47 -13.73 20.87 -13.30
N GLU A 48 -13.09 21.34 -12.24
CA GLU A 48 -12.75 20.46 -11.08
C GLU A 48 -13.97 19.69 -10.56
N LYS A 49 -15.10 20.38 -10.31
CA LYS A 49 -16.38 19.75 -9.91
C LYS A 49 -16.91 18.79 -10.99
N GLU A 50 -16.63 19.05 -12.27
CA GLU A 50 -17.01 18.18 -13.39
C GLU A 50 -16.10 16.96 -13.50
N VAL A 51 -14.79 17.12 -13.34
CA VAL A 51 -13.79 16.04 -13.31
C VAL A 51 -14.06 15.13 -12.11
N MET A 52 -14.39 15.70 -10.94
CA MET A 52 -14.85 14.94 -9.77
C MET A 52 -16.11 14.14 -10.11
N SER A 53 -17.14 14.79 -10.64
CA SER A 53 -18.37 14.11 -11.07
C SER A 53 -18.11 13.00 -12.09
N GLN A 54 -17.17 13.19 -13.02
CA GLN A 54 -16.76 12.18 -14.00
C GLN A 54 -15.94 11.06 -13.35
N ALA A 55 -15.11 11.36 -12.35
CA ALA A 55 -14.36 10.38 -11.56
C ALA A 55 -15.33 9.47 -10.80
N GLU A 56 -16.31 10.05 -10.12
CA GLU A 56 -17.38 9.32 -9.44
C GLU A 56 -18.24 8.52 -10.42
N GLU A 57 -18.57 9.07 -11.59
CA GLU A 57 -19.31 8.34 -12.63
C GLU A 57 -18.52 7.13 -13.12
N SER A 58 -17.24 7.32 -13.41
CA SER A 58 -16.34 6.22 -13.81
C SER A 58 -16.21 5.18 -12.69
N LEU A 59 -16.18 5.61 -11.43
CA LEU A 59 -16.17 4.73 -10.27
C LEU A 59 -17.47 3.91 -10.20
N ARG A 60 -18.63 4.54 -10.36
CA ARG A 60 -19.95 3.87 -10.43
C ARG A 60 -20.05 2.87 -11.59
N GLU A 61 -19.45 3.19 -12.73
CA GLU A 61 -19.36 2.31 -13.90
C GLU A 61 -18.32 1.19 -13.74
N LYS A 62 -17.61 1.13 -12.60
CA LYS A 62 -16.51 0.18 -12.32
C LYS A 62 -15.31 0.34 -13.27
N ALA A 63 -15.18 1.50 -13.90
CA ALA A 63 -14.02 1.89 -14.70
C ALA A 63 -12.90 2.41 -13.79
N PHE A 64 -12.43 1.58 -12.86
CA PHE A 64 -11.52 1.97 -11.77
C PHE A 64 -10.23 2.64 -12.24
N SER A 65 -9.64 2.18 -13.34
CA SER A 65 -8.44 2.82 -13.91
C SER A 65 -8.74 4.26 -14.36
N SER A 66 -9.86 4.48 -15.06
CA SER A 66 -10.26 5.81 -15.50
C SER A 66 -10.67 6.71 -14.33
N ALA A 67 -11.36 6.16 -13.32
CA ALA A 67 -11.67 6.89 -12.09
C ALA A 67 -10.38 7.29 -11.35
N LYS A 68 -9.42 6.38 -11.22
CA LYS A 68 -8.11 6.61 -10.60
C LYS A 68 -7.33 7.70 -11.32
N GLU A 69 -7.32 7.72 -12.65
CA GLU A 69 -6.74 8.81 -13.44
C GLU A 69 -7.39 10.15 -13.10
N LYS A 70 -8.73 10.22 -13.11
CA LYS A 70 -9.45 11.47 -12.81
C LYS A 70 -9.26 11.96 -11.37
N TYR A 71 -9.26 11.07 -10.37
CA TYR A 71 -8.94 11.44 -8.99
C TYR A 71 -7.50 11.93 -8.86
N ASN A 72 -6.54 11.32 -9.56
CA ASN A 72 -5.17 11.83 -9.59
C ASN A 72 -5.09 13.23 -10.22
N LEU A 73 -5.86 13.52 -11.28
CA LEU A 73 -5.92 14.87 -11.86
C LEU A 73 -6.42 15.93 -10.86
N ILE A 74 -7.33 15.55 -9.96
CA ILE A 74 -7.83 16.44 -8.89
C ILE A 74 -6.74 16.64 -7.83
N LEU A 75 -6.13 15.53 -7.37
CA LEU A 75 -5.08 15.56 -6.35
C LEU A 75 -3.79 16.24 -6.81
N GLU A 76 -3.53 16.21 -8.11
CA GLU A 76 -2.48 17.00 -8.73
C GLU A 76 -2.67 18.49 -8.35
N LYS A 77 -3.90 19.02 -8.41
CA LYS A 77 -4.23 20.42 -8.08
C LYS A 77 -4.42 20.68 -6.60
N ASN A 78 -5.15 19.80 -5.93
CA ASN A 78 -5.45 19.88 -4.51
C ASN A 78 -5.01 18.57 -3.82
N PRO A 79 -3.74 18.47 -3.39
CA PRO A 79 -3.20 17.23 -2.82
C PRO A 79 -3.90 16.74 -1.54
N CYS A 80 -4.64 17.64 -0.89
CA CYS A 80 -5.38 17.36 0.35
C CYS A 80 -6.89 17.18 0.09
N ASP A 81 -7.33 17.04 -1.16
CA ASP A 81 -8.75 16.83 -1.47
C ASP A 81 -9.24 15.47 -0.92
N PHE A 82 -10.01 15.52 0.16
CA PHE A 82 -10.45 14.33 0.88
C PHE A 82 -11.26 13.36 0.02
N GLU A 83 -12.16 13.88 -0.83
CA GLU A 83 -13.01 13.08 -1.71
C GLU A 83 -12.18 12.33 -2.76
N ALA A 84 -11.18 12.99 -3.34
CA ALA A 84 -10.28 12.33 -4.29
C ALA A 84 -9.36 11.32 -3.60
N LEU A 85 -8.84 11.60 -2.40
CA LEU A 85 -8.04 10.64 -1.61
C LEU A 85 -8.88 9.39 -1.28
N LYS A 86 -10.11 9.56 -0.82
CA LYS A 86 -11.09 8.48 -0.58
C LYS A 86 -11.37 7.70 -1.87
N GLY A 87 -11.62 8.41 -2.98
CA GLY A 87 -11.87 7.84 -4.30
C GLY A 87 -10.72 6.95 -4.79
N LEU A 88 -9.46 7.34 -4.56
CA LEU A 88 -8.31 6.50 -4.88
C LEU A 88 -8.30 5.17 -4.14
N ILE A 89 -8.70 5.16 -2.87
CA ILE A 89 -8.78 3.92 -2.10
C ILE A 89 -9.91 3.03 -2.62
N LEU A 90 -11.07 3.59 -2.92
CA LEU A 90 -12.19 2.83 -3.52
C LEU A 90 -11.78 2.20 -4.85
N CYS A 91 -11.01 2.92 -5.68
CA CYS A 91 -10.41 2.37 -6.90
C CYS A 91 -9.46 1.20 -6.63
N GLU A 92 -8.62 1.30 -5.59
CA GLU A 92 -7.65 0.26 -5.23
C GLU A 92 -8.35 -1.01 -4.69
N ILE A 93 -9.39 -0.83 -3.89
CA ILE A 93 -10.24 -1.92 -3.36
C ILE A 93 -11.18 -2.47 -4.44
N LYS A 94 -11.37 -1.75 -5.56
CA LYS A 94 -12.30 -2.07 -6.66
C LYS A 94 -13.77 -2.09 -6.22
N VAL A 95 -14.16 -1.11 -5.43
CA VAL A 95 -15.55 -0.87 -4.99
C VAL A 95 -16.07 0.46 -5.49
N THR A 96 -17.39 0.56 -5.67
CA THR A 96 -18.02 1.78 -6.18
C THR A 96 -18.38 2.78 -5.09
N SER A 97 -18.45 2.34 -3.84
CA SER A 97 -18.85 3.17 -2.70
C SER A 97 -18.38 2.57 -1.37
N LEU A 98 -18.39 3.37 -0.30
CA LEU A 98 -17.98 2.91 1.03
C LEU A 98 -18.93 1.85 1.60
N GLU A 99 -20.20 1.83 1.16
CA GLU A 99 -21.18 0.84 1.62
C GLU A 99 -20.78 -0.59 1.27
N ALA A 100 -20.01 -0.77 0.20
CA ALA A 100 -19.47 -2.09 -0.16
C ALA A 100 -18.50 -2.64 0.90
N LEU A 101 -17.94 -1.79 1.76
CA LEU A 101 -17.06 -2.18 2.86
C LEU A 101 -17.83 -2.78 4.05
N GLU A 102 -19.17 -2.80 4.04
CA GLU A 102 -19.95 -3.52 5.06
C GLU A 102 -19.60 -5.02 5.08
N SER A 103 -19.21 -5.58 3.94
CA SER A 103 -18.80 -6.98 3.79
C SER A 103 -17.27 -7.12 3.89
N PRO A 104 -16.71 -7.86 4.87
CA PRO A 104 -15.26 -8.03 5.03
C PRO A 104 -14.60 -8.75 3.84
N GLN A 105 -15.33 -9.64 3.17
CA GLN A 105 -14.84 -10.43 2.03
C GLN A 105 -14.36 -9.57 0.84
N ILE A 106 -14.70 -8.28 0.82
CA ILE A 106 -14.26 -7.37 -0.25
C ILE A 106 -12.72 -7.27 -0.32
N PHE A 107 -12.03 -7.42 0.80
CA PHE A 107 -10.57 -7.36 0.88
C PHE A 107 -9.89 -8.66 0.43
N ASP A 108 -10.61 -9.76 0.23
CA ASP A 108 -10.01 -11.06 -0.10
C ASP A 108 -9.28 -11.08 -1.45
N THR A 109 -9.69 -10.19 -2.37
CA THR A 109 -9.14 -10.07 -3.73
C THR A 109 -8.15 -8.92 -3.89
N VAL A 110 -7.94 -8.15 -2.81
CA VAL A 110 -7.13 -6.92 -2.83
C VAL A 110 -5.73 -7.25 -2.31
N ASP A 111 -4.74 -6.56 -2.87
CA ASP A 111 -3.39 -6.64 -2.33
C ASP A 111 -3.26 -5.78 -1.07
N ILE A 112 -3.40 -6.41 0.09
CA ILE A 112 -3.53 -5.74 1.39
C ILE A 112 -2.28 -4.95 1.76
N VAL A 113 -1.09 -5.42 1.37
CA VAL A 113 0.18 -4.72 1.64
C VAL A 113 0.22 -3.41 0.84
N SER A 114 -0.02 -3.48 -0.47
CA SER A 114 -0.10 -2.30 -1.34
C SER A 114 -1.19 -1.33 -0.88
N LEU A 115 -2.37 -1.83 -0.48
CA LEU A 115 -3.45 -1.01 0.05
C LEU A 115 -3.06 -0.31 1.36
N LYS A 116 -2.45 -1.00 2.32
CA LYS A 116 -1.97 -0.40 3.58
C LYS A 116 -0.90 0.66 3.33
N ASN A 117 0.00 0.42 2.38
CA ASN A 117 1.01 1.40 1.97
C ASN A 117 0.38 2.63 1.32
N LEU A 118 -0.61 2.44 0.44
CA LEU A 118 -1.40 3.52 -0.14
C LEU A 118 -2.08 4.34 0.97
N ILE A 119 -2.82 3.69 1.88
CA ILE A 119 -3.50 4.35 2.99
C ILE A 119 -2.51 5.13 3.86
N ALA A 120 -1.36 4.56 4.20
CA ALA A 120 -0.33 5.24 4.98
C ALA A 120 0.23 6.49 4.27
N ARG A 121 0.35 6.46 2.94
CA ARG A 121 0.75 7.62 2.13
C ARG A 121 -0.34 8.68 2.10
N LEU A 122 -1.58 8.31 1.80
CA LEU A 122 -2.71 9.24 1.72
C LEU A 122 -3.01 9.87 3.09
N LYS A 123 -2.87 9.10 4.18
CA LYS A 123 -2.99 9.61 5.56
C LYS A 123 -1.99 10.72 5.89
N LYS A 124 -0.80 10.74 5.26
CA LYS A 124 0.18 11.82 5.44
C LYS A 124 -0.17 13.09 4.65
N GLN A 125 -0.96 12.94 3.58
CA GLN A 125 -1.42 14.05 2.74
C GLN A 125 -2.71 14.67 3.29
N ALA A 126 -3.56 13.85 3.90
CA ALA A 126 -4.83 14.25 4.50
C ALA A 126 -4.66 15.25 5.66
N SER A 127 -5.74 16.00 5.94
CA SER A 127 -5.78 16.87 7.12
C SER A 127 -5.75 16.04 8.42
N ILE A 128 -5.41 16.68 9.55
CA ILE A 128 -5.35 15.99 10.86
C ILE A 128 -6.70 15.33 11.20
N LYS A 129 -7.83 15.96 10.83
CA LYS A 129 -9.17 15.41 11.06
C LYS A 129 -9.44 14.18 10.18
N GLU A 130 -9.07 14.26 8.91
CA GLU A 130 -9.28 13.18 7.94
C GLU A 130 -8.36 11.97 8.19
N ALA A 131 -7.21 12.18 8.83
CA ALA A 131 -6.26 11.13 9.16
C ALA A 131 -6.86 10.00 10.03
N ASP A 132 -7.91 10.32 10.81
CA ASP A 132 -8.66 9.35 11.61
C ASP A 132 -9.48 8.39 10.73
N PHE A 133 -10.09 8.89 9.64
CA PHE A 133 -10.80 8.05 8.67
C PHE A 133 -9.88 6.97 8.08
N PHE A 134 -8.68 7.34 7.65
CA PHE A 134 -7.69 6.41 7.12
C PHE A 134 -7.15 5.44 8.18
N GLY A 135 -7.05 5.88 9.44
CA GLY A 135 -6.75 5.01 10.57
C GLY A 135 -7.81 3.95 10.76
N GLN A 136 -9.08 4.35 10.77
CA GLN A 136 -10.22 3.47 10.93
C GLN A 136 -10.35 2.45 9.79
N LEU A 137 -10.05 2.88 8.56
CA LEU A 137 -10.01 1.98 7.41
C LEU A 137 -8.91 0.91 7.55
N THR A 138 -7.75 1.27 8.12
CA THR A 138 -6.68 0.30 8.41
C THR A 138 -7.15 -0.75 9.44
N SER A 139 -7.86 -0.33 10.49
CA SER A 139 -8.46 -1.24 11.48
C SER A 139 -9.44 -2.24 10.86
N LEU A 140 -10.27 -1.79 9.92
CA LEU A 140 -11.19 -2.67 9.19
C LEU A 140 -10.46 -3.72 8.36
N ILE A 141 -9.38 -3.34 7.68
CA ILE A 141 -8.55 -4.28 6.91
C ILE A 141 -7.95 -5.34 7.85
N ASP A 142 -7.42 -4.94 9.01
CA ASP A 142 -6.87 -5.87 10.00
C ASP A 142 -7.92 -6.85 10.56
N LEU A 143 -9.15 -6.37 10.76
CA LEU A 143 -10.25 -7.21 11.20
C LEU A 143 -10.72 -8.16 10.10
N SER A 144 -10.71 -7.71 8.85
CA SER A 144 -11.00 -8.56 7.69
C SER A 144 -9.98 -9.70 7.57
N ASP A 145 -8.69 -9.41 7.73
CA ASP A 145 -7.62 -10.43 7.73
C ASP A 145 -7.86 -11.51 8.79
N ARG A 146 -8.23 -11.09 10.00
CA ARG A 146 -8.57 -12.02 11.09
C ARG A 146 -9.80 -12.87 10.75
N LEU A 147 -10.84 -12.26 10.20
CA LEU A 147 -12.05 -12.97 9.78
C LEU A 147 -11.75 -13.99 8.69
N LYS A 148 -10.89 -13.64 7.72
CA LYS A 148 -10.42 -14.54 6.67
C LYS A 148 -9.68 -15.74 7.25
N ILE A 149 -8.78 -15.54 8.23
CA ILE A 149 -8.10 -16.64 8.93
C ILE A 149 -9.12 -17.59 9.56
N TYR A 150 -10.08 -17.08 10.33
CA TYR A 150 -11.10 -17.91 10.96
C TYR A 150 -11.97 -18.63 9.93
N GLN A 151 -12.39 -17.95 8.85
CA GLN A 151 -13.18 -18.55 7.79
C GLN A 151 -12.41 -19.68 7.08
N ASN A 152 -11.13 -19.47 6.77
CA ASN A 152 -10.27 -20.48 6.17
C ASN A 152 -10.09 -21.68 7.10
N SER A 153 -9.88 -21.45 8.40
CA SER A 153 -9.81 -22.51 9.41
C SER A 153 -11.12 -23.29 9.56
N ILE A 154 -12.28 -22.62 9.47
CA ILE A 154 -13.59 -23.28 9.47
C ILE A 154 -13.76 -24.11 8.20
N ASN A 155 -13.34 -23.58 7.05
CA ASN A 155 -13.41 -24.26 5.76
C ASN A 155 -12.49 -25.48 5.70
N SER A 156 -11.28 -25.41 6.25
CA SER A 156 -10.37 -26.56 6.32
C SER A 156 -10.93 -27.66 7.22
N LEU A 157 -11.68 -27.33 8.28
CA LEU A 157 -12.39 -28.32 9.09
C LEU A 157 -13.58 -28.99 8.40
N ASN A 158 -14.05 -28.45 7.27
CA ASN A 158 -15.06 -29.11 6.44
C ASN A 158 -14.45 -30.18 5.52
N ASP A 159 -13.15 -30.12 5.26
CA ASP A 159 -12.43 -31.14 4.52
C ASP A 159 -12.32 -32.43 5.34
N GLU A 160 -12.66 -33.56 4.73
CA GLU A 160 -12.79 -34.84 5.45
C GLU A 160 -11.43 -35.36 5.91
N ASP A 161 -10.38 -35.18 5.10
CA ASP A 161 -9.03 -35.62 5.40
C ASP A 161 -8.44 -34.81 6.57
N THR A 162 -8.53 -33.47 6.48
CA THR A 162 -8.11 -32.55 7.55
C THR A 162 -8.83 -32.87 8.86
N ARG A 163 -10.15 -33.09 8.80
CA ARG A 163 -10.97 -33.44 9.98
C ARG A 163 -10.58 -34.79 10.57
N ALA A 164 -10.34 -35.80 9.73
CA ALA A 164 -9.94 -37.13 10.18
C ALA A 164 -8.57 -37.09 10.87
N GLU A 165 -7.63 -36.33 10.33
CA GLU A 165 -6.30 -36.14 10.92
C GLU A 165 -6.38 -35.41 12.28
N ILE A 166 -7.19 -34.35 12.37
CA ILE A 166 -7.40 -33.63 13.63
C ILE A 166 -8.07 -34.53 14.67
N ASN A 167 -9.11 -35.28 14.31
CA ASN A 167 -9.74 -36.23 15.24
C ASN A 167 -8.76 -37.31 15.70
N LYS A 168 -7.92 -37.82 14.80
CA LYS A 168 -6.85 -38.75 15.14
C LYS A 168 -5.89 -38.12 16.14
N SER A 169 -5.49 -36.86 15.94
CA SER A 169 -4.67 -36.14 16.90
C SER A 169 -5.39 -36.11 18.25
N PHE A 170 -6.62 -35.60 18.37
CA PHE A 170 -7.39 -35.58 19.64
C PHE A 170 -7.38 -36.94 20.39
N ILE A 171 -7.60 -38.06 19.68
CA ILE A 171 -7.56 -39.42 20.25
C ILE A 171 -6.17 -39.77 20.81
N GLU A 172 -5.09 -39.44 20.10
CA GLU A 172 -3.70 -39.65 20.56
C GLU A 172 -3.38 -38.87 21.83
N ILE A 173 -4.05 -37.74 22.08
CA ILE A 173 -3.84 -37.00 23.32
C ILE A 173 -4.59 -37.65 24.43
N GLU A 174 -5.85 -37.98 24.19
CA GLU A 174 -6.66 -38.55 25.23
C GLU A 174 -6.03 -39.86 25.71
N SER A 175 -5.42 -40.62 24.80
CA SER A 175 -4.59 -41.77 25.16
C SER A 175 -3.35 -41.37 25.98
N ARG A 176 -2.55 -40.38 25.56
CA ARG A 176 -1.39 -39.88 26.33
C ARG A 176 -1.78 -39.38 27.72
N LYS A 177 -2.84 -38.58 27.86
CA LYS A 177 -3.38 -38.10 29.15
C LYS A 177 -3.82 -39.26 30.03
N ASN A 178 -4.41 -40.30 29.45
CA ASN A 178 -4.82 -41.49 30.19
C ASN A 178 -3.62 -42.35 30.62
N GLU A 179 -2.56 -42.41 29.81
CA GLU A 179 -1.29 -43.03 30.17
C GLU A 179 -0.57 -42.22 31.26
N ASP A 180 -0.51 -40.91 31.14
CA ASP A 180 0.04 -40.00 32.15
C ASP A 180 -0.74 -40.07 33.46
N LYS A 181 -2.08 -40.20 33.44
CA LYS A 181 -2.87 -40.42 34.65
C LYS A 181 -2.56 -41.78 35.29
N LYS A 182 -2.36 -42.83 34.49
CA LYS A 182 -1.93 -44.16 34.99
C LYS A 182 -0.51 -44.10 35.56
N GLN A 183 0.38 -43.29 34.97
CA GLN A 183 1.77 -43.15 35.37
C GLN A 183 1.95 -42.12 36.51
N SER A 184 1.08 -41.12 36.66
CA SER A 184 1.03 -40.23 37.83
C SER A 184 0.44 -40.94 39.04
N PHE A 185 -0.35 -42.01 38.81
CA PHE A 185 -0.65 -43.04 39.79
C PHE A 185 0.54 -44.03 39.97
N SER A 186 1.76 -43.58 39.68
CA SER A 186 2.98 -44.29 40.04
C SER A 186 3.01 -44.56 41.54
N PRO A 187 3.46 -45.75 41.98
CA PRO A 187 3.51 -46.13 43.37
C PRO A 187 4.50 -45.30 44.22
N VAL A 188 5.00 -44.16 43.75
CA VAL A 188 5.88 -43.26 44.52
C VAL A 188 5.21 -42.80 45.82
N GLY A 189 3.91 -42.49 45.82
CA GLY A 189 3.18 -42.19 47.06
C GLY A 189 3.22 -43.36 48.07
N PRO A 190 2.79 -44.57 47.67
CA PRO A 190 2.94 -45.78 48.47
C PRO A 190 4.39 -46.14 48.85
N ALA A 191 5.36 -45.94 47.96
CA ALA A 191 6.76 -46.30 48.16
C ALA A 191 7.48 -45.35 49.13
N ILE A 192 7.15 -44.05 49.12
CA ILE A 192 7.60 -43.10 50.14
C ILE A 192 7.02 -43.47 51.50
N SER A 193 5.76 -43.90 51.56
CA SER A 193 5.15 -44.36 52.81
C SER A 193 5.76 -45.67 53.34
N LEU A 194 6.01 -46.65 52.47
CA LEU A 194 6.67 -47.92 52.81
C LEU A 194 8.14 -47.72 53.19
N GLY A 195 8.86 -46.86 52.47
CA GLY A 195 10.24 -46.49 52.77
C GLY A 195 10.36 -45.80 54.14
N GLY A 196 9.42 -44.93 54.50
CA GLY A 196 9.34 -44.33 55.82
C GLY A 196 9.12 -45.35 56.94
N VAL A 197 8.23 -46.33 56.74
CA VAL A 197 7.99 -47.40 57.73
C VAL A 197 9.23 -48.28 57.93
N VAL A 198 9.93 -48.65 56.86
CA VAL A 198 11.17 -49.44 56.94
C VAL A 198 12.29 -48.65 57.64
N PHE A 199 12.40 -47.34 57.37
CA PHE A 199 13.40 -46.48 58.00
C PHE A 199 13.14 -46.30 59.51
N ILE A 200 11.88 -46.09 59.91
CA ILE A 200 11.47 -46.03 61.32
C ILE A 200 11.78 -47.34 62.05
N ALA A 201 11.51 -48.49 61.41
CA ALA A 201 11.82 -49.80 61.98
C ALA A 201 13.34 -50.04 62.15
N LEU A 202 14.15 -49.62 61.17
CA LEU A 202 15.62 -49.72 61.24
C LEU A 202 16.23 -48.78 62.29
N ALA A 203 15.68 -47.57 62.45
CA ALA A 203 16.09 -46.64 63.49
C ALA A 203 15.77 -47.17 64.90
N ALA A 204 14.62 -47.83 65.08
CA ALA A 204 14.24 -48.45 66.36
C ALA A 204 15.16 -49.62 66.75
N LEU A 205 15.74 -50.33 65.77
CA LEU A 205 16.62 -51.49 66.02
C LEU A 205 18.08 -51.12 66.34
N THR A 206 18.54 -49.93 65.95
CA THR A 206 19.98 -49.57 66.05
C THR A 206 20.38 -48.84 67.32
N GLY A 207 19.43 -48.47 68.19
CA GLY A 207 19.69 -47.94 69.55
C GLY A 207 20.49 -46.62 69.61
N GLY A 208 20.73 -45.96 68.47
CA GLY A 208 21.43 -44.69 68.37
C GLY A 208 20.49 -43.49 68.45
N ASN A 209 21.04 -42.33 68.84
CA ASN A 209 20.35 -41.04 69.02
C ASN A 209 19.28 -40.75 67.96
N PHE A 210 18.03 -41.03 68.33
CA PHE A 210 16.86 -41.00 67.46
C PHE A 210 16.64 -39.61 66.83
N ASP A 211 17.05 -38.56 67.52
CA ASP A 211 16.80 -37.16 67.15
C ASP A 211 17.43 -36.79 65.79
N TYR A 212 18.66 -37.23 65.49
CA TYR A 212 19.32 -36.86 64.23
C TYR A 212 18.79 -37.64 63.02
N ALA A 213 18.44 -38.92 63.20
CA ALA A 213 17.87 -39.74 62.14
C ALA A 213 16.48 -39.25 61.74
N PHE A 214 15.68 -38.79 62.72
CA PHE A 214 14.36 -38.23 62.48
C PHE A 214 14.43 -36.90 61.71
N ILE A 215 15.37 -36.02 62.05
CA ILE A 215 15.57 -34.74 61.34
C ILE A 215 15.96 -35.00 59.87
N LEU A 216 16.91 -35.89 59.60
CA LEU A 216 17.31 -36.22 58.21
C LEU A 216 16.17 -36.83 57.39
N PHE A 217 15.33 -37.66 58.01
CA PHE A 217 14.13 -38.21 57.36
C PHE A 217 13.15 -37.09 56.98
N LEU A 218 12.85 -36.16 57.90
CA LEU A 218 11.98 -35.01 57.61
C LEU A 218 12.51 -34.14 56.48
N PHE A 219 13.83 -33.89 56.43
CA PHE A 219 14.45 -33.15 55.31
C PHE A 219 14.31 -33.90 53.99
N GLY A 220 14.48 -35.23 53.98
CA GLY A 220 14.27 -36.06 52.79
C GLY A 220 12.82 -36.02 52.29
N VAL A 221 11.84 -36.09 53.21
CA VAL A 221 10.41 -35.95 52.87
C VAL A 221 10.11 -34.56 52.32
N MET A 222 10.59 -33.51 53.00
CA MET A 222 10.40 -32.12 52.56
C MET A 222 11.01 -31.86 51.17
N ALA A 223 12.23 -32.33 50.92
CA ALA A 223 12.88 -32.21 49.61
C ALA A 223 12.12 -32.98 48.53
N GLY A 224 11.60 -34.17 48.85
CA GLY A 224 10.75 -34.95 47.95
C GLY A 224 9.43 -34.25 47.61
N VAL A 225 8.77 -33.65 48.61
CA VAL A 225 7.53 -32.87 48.42
C VAL A 225 7.79 -31.62 47.58
N ILE A 226 8.85 -30.87 47.87
CA ILE A 226 9.23 -29.67 47.11
C ILE A 226 9.57 -30.04 45.67
N GLY A 227 10.36 -31.10 45.45
CA GLY A 227 10.68 -31.60 44.11
C GLY A 227 9.43 -32.03 43.34
N TRP A 228 8.46 -32.65 44.01
CA TRP A 228 7.17 -33.02 43.41
C TRP A 228 6.31 -31.81 43.07
N ILE A 229 6.25 -30.79 43.93
CA ILE A 229 5.52 -29.54 43.67
C ILE A 229 6.12 -28.81 42.47
N ILE A 230 7.44 -28.64 42.43
CA ILE A 230 8.15 -27.98 41.31
C ILE A 230 7.93 -28.76 40.01
N HIS A 231 8.00 -30.10 40.04
CA HIS A 231 7.72 -30.92 38.86
C HIS A 231 6.27 -30.79 38.39
N LYS A 232 5.30 -30.73 39.32
CA LYS A 232 3.88 -30.55 39.02
C LYS A 232 3.60 -29.15 38.46
N GLU A 233 4.24 -28.11 38.99
CA GLU A 233 4.05 -26.73 38.56
C GLU A 233 4.69 -26.46 37.19
N ASN A 234 5.88 -27.01 36.94
CA ASN A 234 6.53 -26.93 35.62
C ASN A 234 5.79 -27.73 34.53
N ASN A 235 5.02 -28.75 34.92
CA ASN A 235 4.23 -29.57 34.01
C ASN A 235 2.73 -29.25 34.05
N ALA A 236 2.30 -28.22 34.77
CA ALA A 236 0.90 -27.83 34.84
C ALA A 236 0.49 -27.28 33.46
N PRO A 237 -0.55 -27.84 32.80
CA PRO A 237 -1.02 -27.33 31.52
C PRO A 237 -1.51 -25.87 31.69
N SER A 238 -1.28 -25.02 30.68
CA SER A 238 -1.66 -23.60 30.74
C SER A 238 -3.16 -23.44 31.07
N PRO A 239 -3.54 -22.58 32.04
CA PRO A 239 -4.93 -22.48 32.56
C PRO A 239 -5.96 -21.98 31.55
N ILE A 240 -5.54 -21.45 30.39
CA ILE A 240 -6.43 -20.83 29.38
C ILE A 240 -7.35 -21.88 28.71
N TYR A 241 -7.04 -23.17 28.79
CA TYR A 241 -7.81 -24.24 28.13
C TYR A 241 -8.49 -25.23 29.08
N GLU A 242 -8.35 -25.07 30.41
CA GLU A 242 -8.93 -26.05 31.35
C GLU A 242 -10.47 -26.02 31.42
N ASN A 243 -11.11 -24.90 31.06
CA ASN A 243 -12.55 -24.74 31.22
C ASN A 243 -13.39 -25.03 29.96
N ASN A 244 -12.76 -25.22 28.79
CA ASN A 244 -13.44 -25.61 27.54
C ASN A 244 -12.54 -26.58 26.78
N GLN A 245 -12.48 -27.83 27.22
CA GLN A 245 -11.75 -28.86 26.48
C GLN A 245 -12.48 -29.10 25.17
N ILE A 246 -11.82 -28.76 24.07
CA ILE A 246 -12.24 -29.13 22.73
C ILE A 246 -11.84 -30.60 22.56
N HIS A 247 -12.81 -31.47 22.36
CA HIS A 247 -12.63 -32.93 22.32
C HIS A 247 -12.54 -33.49 20.90
N ASP A 248 -13.10 -32.79 19.92
CA ASP A 248 -13.08 -33.21 18.53
C ASP A 248 -13.04 -32.00 17.56
N ALA A 249 -12.87 -32.30 16.28
CA ALA A 249 -12.85 -31.32 15.21
C ALA A 249 -14.16 -30.50 15.10
N TRP A 250 -15.30 -31.04 15.52
CA TRP A 250 -16.59 -30.33 15.46
C TRP A 250 -16.72 -29.30 16.58
N GLU A 251 -16.30 -29.63 17.80
CA GLU A 251 -16.20 -28.67 18.89
C GLU A 251 -15.21 -27.55 18.57
N MET A 252 -14.12 -27.90 17.88
CA MET A 252 -13.15 -26.92 17.39
C MET A 252 -13.76 -25.98 16.35
N LYS A 253 -14.47 -26.54 15.37
CA LYS A 253 -15.21 -25.76 14.37
C LYS A 253 -16.20 -24.81 15.04
N LYS A 254 -16.97 -25.29 16.01
CA LYS A 254 -17.94 -24.49 16.77
C LYS A 254 -17.28 -23.36 17.56
N TYR A 255 -16.10 -23.61 18.12
CA TYR A 255 -15.30 -22.57 18.78
C TYR A 255 -14.86 -21.50 17.77
N LEU A 256 -14.34 -21.90 16.60
CA LEU A 256 -13.91 -20.97 15.56
C LEU A 256 -15.09 -20.16 15.00
N GLU A 257 -16.25 -20.78 14.79
CA GLU A 257 -17.48 -20.09 14.39
C GLU A 257 -17.90 -19.02 15.42
N LYS A 258 -17.74 -19.32 16.72
CA LYS A 258 -17.99 -18.34 17.79
C LYS A 258 -17.00 -17.16 17.75
N GLN A 259 -15.72 -17.42 17.49
CA GLN A 259 -14.72 -16.36 17.34
C GLN A 259 -14.97 -15.53 16.08
N TYR A 260 -15.30 -16.17 14.96
CA TYR A 260 -15.68 -15.50 13.72
C TYR A 260 -16.86 -14.55 13.96
N ALA A 261 -17.94 -15.03 14.59
CA ALA A 261 -19.10 -14.21 14.92
C ALA A 261 -18.75 -13.04 15.86
N HIS A 262 -17.83 -13.24 16.80
CA HIS A 262 -17.34 -12.17 17.69
C HIS A 262 -16.62 -11.08 16.90
N PHE A 263 -15.65 -11.44 16.05
CA PHE A 263 -14.93 -10.46 15.23
C PHE A 263 -15.81 -9.82 14.15
N GLN A 264 -16.82 -10.53 13.64
CA GLN A 264 -17.77 -9.97 12.68
C GLN A 264 -18.60 -8.85 13.32
N LYS A 265 -18.95 -9.01 14.60
CA LYS A 265 -19.62 -7.94 15.37
C LYS A 265 -18.70 -6.74 15.60
N ILE A 266 -17.42 -6.96 15.90
CA ILE A 266 -16.43 -5.88 16.05
C ILE A 266 -16.28 -5.14 14.71
N TYR A 267 -16.10 -5.88 13.61
CA TYR A 267 -16.03 -5.33 12.26
C TYR A 267 -17.23 -4.42 11.95
N GLY A 268 -18.45 -4.88 12.22
CA GLY A 268 -19.66 -4.07 12.02
C GLY A 268 -19.70 -2.79 12.88
N THR A 269 -19.11 -2.80 14.07
CA THR A 269 -19.01 -1.62 14.94
C THR A 269 -18.02 -0.60 14.37
N GLU A 270 -16.84 -1.07 14.00
CA GLU A 270 -15.75 -0.27 13.43
C GLU A 270 -16.13 0.30 12.06
N TYR A 271 -16.93 -0.43 11.28
CA TYR A 271 -17.50 0.04 10.02
C TYR A 271 -18.51 1.16 10.25
N GLY A 272 -19.35 1.04 11.28
CA GLY A 272 -20.26 2.12 11.70
C GLY A 272 -19.50 3.40 12.10
N GLU A 273 -18.37 3.27 12.78
CA GLU A 273 -17.50 4.40 13.12
C GLU A 273 -16.87 5.04 11.88
N LEU A 274 -16.41 4.24 10.91
CA LEU A 274 -15.90 4.75 9.63
C LEU A 274 -16.97 5.59 8.89
N MET A 275 -18.20 5.08 8.81
CA MET A 275 -19.31 5.79 8.16
C MET A 275 -19.67 7.09 8.89
N ALA A 276 -19.59 7.11 10.23
CA ALA A 276 -19.80 8.32 11.02
C ALA A 276 -18.74 9.39 10.74
N LEU A 277 -17.47 8.99 10.58
CA LEU A 277 -16.39 9.90 10.18
C LEU A 277 -16.61 10.49 8.78
N ASN A 278 -17.07 9.68 7.83
CA ASN A 278 -17.37 10.16 6.47
C ASN A 278 -18.51 11.21 6.46
N HIS A 279 -19.59 10.98 7.19
CA HIS A 279 -20.71 11.92 7.23
C HIS A 279 -20.42 13.22 7.99
N ALA A 280 -19.50 13.19 8.96
CA ALA A 280 -19.10 14.39 9.69
C ALA A 280 -18.43 15.41 8.75
N ASP A 281 -17.67 14.93 7.76
CA ASP A 281 -16.98 15.78 6.79
C ASP A 281 -17.94 16.40 5.75
N GLU A 282 -18.90 15.61 5.25
CA GLU A 282 -19.94 16.07 4.32
C GLU A 282 -20.76 17.24 4.90
N ALA A 283 -21.00 17.23 6.22
CA ALA A 283 -21.73 18.27 6.92
C ALA A 283 -20.92 19.58 7.12
N GLU A 284 -19.60 19.52 7.24
CA GLU A 284 -18.74 20.70 7.34
C GLU A 284 -18.56 21.38 5.96
N ASN A 285 -18.38 20.59 4.89
CA ASN A 285 -18.12 21.10 3.54
C ASN A 285 -19.32 21.83 2.91
N THR A 286 -20.55 21.54 3.34
CA THR A 286 -21.74 22.25 2.85
C THR A 286 -21.85 23.70 3.34
N VAL A 287 -21.02 24.13 4.30
CA VAL A 287 -21.07 25.47 4.91
C VAL A 287 -20.02 26.44 4.34
N ALA A 288 -18.99 25.93 3.65
CA ALA A 288 -17.79 26.71 3.30
C ALA A 288 -17.77 27.33 1.88
N ASP A 289 -18.73 27.05 0.98
CA ASP A 289 -18.68 27.47 -0.45
C ASP A 289 -19.05 28.97 -0.68
N VAL A 290 -18.61 29.88 0.19
CA VAL A 290 -18.74 31.34 0.00
C VAL A 290 -17.40 32.04 0.15
N ARG A 291 -16.77 32.25 -1.02
CA ARG A 291 -16.02 33.45 -1.44
C ARG A 291 -14.49 33.46 -1.20
N GLU A 292 -13.74 33.23 -2.28
CA GLU A 292 -12.40 33.80 -2.48
C GLU A 292 -12.29 34.51 -3.84
N GLU A 293 -11.98 35.81 -3.80
CA GLU A 293 -11.70 36.64 -4.99
C GLU A 293 -10.17 36.77 -5.15
N VAL A 294 -9.61 36.11 -6.17
CA VAL A 294 -8.18 36.17 -6.50
C VAL A 294 -7.87 37.47 -7.27
N LYS A 295 -6.93 38.27 -6.75
CA LYS A 295 -6.41 39.49 -7.40
C LYS A 295 -5.36 39.14 -8.45
N ALA A 296 -5.57 39.62 -9.68
CA ALA A 296 -4.64 39.41 -10.79
C ALA A 296 -3.66 40.58 -10.98
N VAL A 297 -2.39 40.24 -11.20
CA VAL A 297 -1.30 41.17 -11.55
C VAL A 297 -1.15 41.21 -13.08
N ASN A 298 -1.17 42.39 -13.67
CA ASN A 298 -0.96 42.61 -15.11
C ASN A 298 0.51 43.01 -15.35
N ASN A 299 1.29 42.15 -16.01
CA ASN A 299 2.63 42.48 -16.49
C ASN A 299 2.64 42.51 -18.03
N THR A 300 3.13 43.61 -18.60
CA THR A 300 3.46 43.75 -20.02
C THR A 300 4.78 43.01 -20.31
N ILE A 301 4.73 42.03 -21.20
CA ILE A 301 5.86 41.15 -21.55
C ILE A 301 6.50 41.64 -22.86
N ASP A 302 7.82 41.73 -22.87
CA ASP A 302 8.66 42.05 -24.03
C ASP A 302 8.83 40.79 -24.91
N THR A 303 8.66 40.91 -26.24
CA THR A 303 8.41 39.76 -27.15
C THR A 303 9.48 39.45 -28.19
N ASP A 304 10.68 40.03 -28.10
CA ASP A 304 11.78 39.67 -29.01
C ASP A 304 12.67 38.57 -28.41
N HIS A 305 12.46 37.34 -28.89
CA HIS A 305 13.40 36.23 -28.72
C HIS A 305 13.93 35.82 -30.09
N ASP A 306 15.24 35.92 -30.29
CA ASP A 306 15.95 35.54 -31.51
C ASP A 306 16.21 34.02 -31.61
N GLU A 307 15.73 33.23 -30.64
CA GLU A 307 15.99 31.79 -30.60
C GLU A 307 15.14 31.03 -31.62
N THR A 308 15.78 30.07 -32.29
CA THR A 308 15.12 29.23 -33.30
C THR A 308 14.31 28.13 -32.61
N ILE A 309 12.99 28.16 -32.73
CA ILE A 309 12.10 27.15 -32.13
C ILE A 309 11.73 26.10 -33.19
N ILE A 310 11.80 24.83 -32.85
CA ILE A 310 11.43 23.69 -33.71
C ILE A 310 10.09 23.07 -33.29
N CYS A 311 9.33 22.56 -34.26
CA CYS A 311 8.06 21.90 -34.03
C CYS A 311 8.27 20.51 -33.41
N SER A 312 7.59 20.20 -32.30
CA SER A 312 7.67 18.88 -31.66
C SER A 312 7.15 17.74 -32.54
N LYS A 313 6.24 18.02 -33.49
CA LYS A 313 5.62 17.00 -34.35
C LYS A 313 6.49 16.59 -35.55
N CYS A 314 7.18 17.54 -36.18
CA CYS A 314 7.90 17.28 -37.44
C CYS A 314 9.32 17.86 -37.49
N ALA A 315 9.83 18.40 -36.38
CA ALA A 315 11.12 19.09 -36.27
C ALA A 315 11.31 20.28 -37.23
N GLY A 316 10.25 20.78 -37.88
CA GLY A 316 10.30 21.95 -38.76
C GLY A 316 10.35 23.25 -37.97
N HIS A 317 10.96 24.30 -38.54
CA HIS A 317 11.03 25.62 -37.89
C HIS A 317 9.65 26.21 -37.62
N LEU A 318 9.49 26.79 -36.44
CA LEU A 318 8.32 27.57 -36.05
C LEU A 318 8.54 29.05 -36.33
N TYR A 319 7.49 29.70 -36.84
CA TYR A 319 7.49 31.13 -37.13
C TYR A 319 6.49 31.83 -36.22
N LEU A 320 6.93 32.90 -35.55
CA LEU A 320 6.07 33.70 -34.70
C LEU A 320 5.14 34.59 -35.54
N ASP A 321 3.84 34.31 -35.49
CA ASP A 321 2.81 35.27 -35.91
C ASP A 321 2.55 36.25 -34.75
N LYS A 322 3.18 37.44 -34.83
CA LYS A 322 3.05 38.49 -33.82
C LYS A 322 1.60 38.98 -33.65
N ASN A 323 0.78 38.90 -34.69
CA ASN A 323 -0.61 39.36 -34.65
C ASN A 323 -1.50 38.36 -33.89
N ARG A 324 -1.30 37.07 -34.17
CA ARG A 324 -2.07 35.98 -33.53
C ARG A 324 -1.47 35.50 -32.22
N ARG A 325 -0.24 35.93 -31.89
CA ARG A 325 0.51 35.49 -30.69
C ARG A 325 0.66 33.97 -30.64
N ILE A 326 1.00 33.37 -31.79
CA ILE A 326 1.23 31.93 -31.94
C ILE A 326 2.48 31.67 -32.75
N TYR A 327 3.15 30.56 -32.48
CA TYR A 327 4.22 29.99 -33.29
C TYR A 327 3.64 28.93 -34.23
N GLU A 328 3.76 29.11 -35.54
CA GLU A 328 3.19 28.19 -36.54
C GLU A 328 4.29 27.42 -37.28
N CYS A 329 4.12 26.10 -37.38
CA CYS A 329 4.99 25.23 -38.16
C CYS A 329 4.56 25.21 -39.62
N ARG A 330 5.38 25.74 -40.52
CA ARG A 330 5.07 25.73 -41.96
C ARG A 330 5.07 24.33 -42.59
N SER A 331 5.77 23.37 -41.97
CA SER A 331 5.87 22.01 -42.51
C SER A 331 4.65 21.15 -42.22
N CYS A 332 4.05 21.26 -41.03
CA CYS A 332 2.93 20.40 -40.61
C CYS A 332 1.66 21.16 -40.19
N GLY A 333 1.69 22.50 -40.17
CA GLY A 333 0.54 23.36 -39.84
C GLY A 333 0.21 23.47 -38.36
N VAL A 334 0.96 22.83 -37.46
CA VAL A 334 0.70 22.92 -36.01
C VAL A 334 1.05 24.31 -35.49
N ALA A 335 0.18 24.87 -34.65
CA ALA A 335 0.38 26.14 -33.97
C ALA A 335 0.55 25.96 -32.46
N TYR A 336 1.42 26.75 -31.84
CA TYR A 336 1.71 26.75 -30.41
C TYR A 336 1.48 28.16 -29.85
N GLY A 337 0.78 28.28 -28.72
CA GLY A 337 0.59 29.57 -28.06
C GLY A 337 1.91 30.22 -27.63
N ILE A 338 2.06 31.53 -27.83
CA ILE A 338 3.27 32.27 -27.45
C ILE A 338 3.63 32.04 -25.98
N SER A 339 2.64 31.96 -25.08
CA SER A 339 2.83 31.80 -23.63
C SER A 339 3.60 30.56 -23.21
N LEU A 340 3.72 29.54 -24.08
CA LEU A 340 4.50 28.33 -23.82
C LEU A 340 6.01 28.59 -23.77
N PHE A 341 6.48 29.60 -24.51
CA PHE A 341 7.90 29.93 -24.65
C PHE A 341 8.32 31.14 -23.80
N PHE A 342 7.37 31.84 -23.18
CA PHE A 342 7.63 33.09 -22.46
C PHE A 342 7.74 32.92 -20.95
N GLY A 343 8.69 33.64 -20.37
CA GLY A 343 9.02 33.65 -18.94
C GLY A 343 10.19 32.71 -18.63
N MET A 344 10.17 32.10 -17.44
CA MET A 344 11.17 31.11 -17.03
C MET A 344 10.56 29.70 -17.18
N PRO A 345 10.60 29.10 -18.40
CA PRO A 345 9.91 27.83 -18.67
C PRO A 345 10.42 26.70 -17.79
N MET A 346 11.73 26.69 -17.50
CA MET A 346 12.35 25.74 -16.57
C MET A 346 11.76 25.87 -15.16
N GLU A 347 11.68 27.09 -14.61
CA GLU A 347 11.10 27.28 -13.26
C GLU A 347 9.64 26.86 -13.20
N LYS A 348 8.85 27.13 -14.24
CA LYS A 348 7.46 26.68 -14.30
C LYS A 348 7.36 25.15 -14.37
N ALA A 349 8.24 24.48 -15.12
CA ALA A 349 8.31 23.03 -15.20
C ALA A 349 8.69 22.42 -13.83
N LEU A 350 9.71 22.99 -13.19
CA LEU A 350 10.14 22.59 -11.84
C LEU A 350 9.04 22.83 -10.80
N ASN A 351 8.32 23.96 -10.87
CA ASN A 351 7.22 24.26 -9.96
C ASN A 351 6.08 23.26 -10.12
N ALA A 352 5.65 22.97 -11.36
CA ALA A 352 4.64 21.95 -11.66
C ALA A 352 5.08 20.58 -11.12
N MET A 353 6.33 20.19 -11.33
CA MET A 353 6.86 18.92 -10.85
C MET A 353 6.91 18.85 -9.30
N ASN A 354 7.40 19.89 -8.62
CA ASN A 354 7.46 19.95 -7.15
C ASN A 354 6.06 19.98 -6.50
N THR A 355 5.03 20.41 -7.23
CA THR A 355 3.63 20.40 -6.77
C THR A 355 2.89 19.11 -7.12
N GLY A 356 3.57 18.15 -7.77
CA GLY A 356 2.99 16.85 -8.14
C GLY A 356 2.31 16.82 -9.52
N HIS A 357 2.27 17.94 -10.24
CA HIS A 357 1.72 18.06 -11.60
C HIS A 357 2.68 17.51 -12.67
N TYR A 358 2.99 16.21 -12.63
CA TYR A 358 3.97 15.59 -13.52
C TYR A 358 3.56 15.62 -15.00
N GLY A 359 2.27 15.53 -15.31
CA GLY A 359 1.78 15.65 -16.68
C GLY A 359 2.03 17.03 -17.29
N GLU A 360 1.74 18.08 -16.52
CA GLU A 360 2.02 19.46 -16.92
C GLU A 360 3.53 19.72 -17.01
N ALA A 361 4.30 19.27 -16.01
CA ALA A 361 5.75 19.39 -16.01
C ALA A 361 6.37 18.73 -17.24
N LYS A 362 5.93 17.52 -17.61
CA LYS A 362 6.37 16.80 -18.82
C LYS A 362 6.11 17.62 -20.09
N LYS A 363 4.89 18.16 -20.26
CA LYS A 363 4.55 19.05 -21.39
C LYS A 363 5.46 20.29 -21.42
N ARG A 364 5.75 20.89 -20.26
CA ARG A 364 6.65 22.05 -20.16
C ARG A 364 8.10 21.69 -20.53
N PHE A 365 8.61 20.53 -20.10
CA PHE A 365 9.93 20.04 -20.51
C PHE A 365 9.98 19.78 -22.03
N GLU A 366 8.92 19.23 -22.63
CA GLU A 366 8.83 19.06 -24.08
C GLU A 366 8.91 20.40 -24.82
N ASN A 367 8.27 21.46 -24.30
CA ASN A 367 8.38 22.80 -24.86
C ASN A 367 9.80 23.38 -24.75
N ILE A 368 10.53 23.09 -23.66
CA ILE A 368 11.94 23.48 -23.53
C ILE A 368 12.78 22.78 -24.60
N LEU A 369 12.51 21.50 -24.88
CA LEU A 369 13.20 20.74 -25.93
C LEU A 369 12.88 21.22 -27.35
N MET A 370 11.80 21.96 -27.55
CA MET A 370 11.52 22.63 -28.83
C MET A 370 12.46 23.83 -29.07
N VAL A 371 13.04 24.41 -28.03
CA VAL A 371 14.01 25.52 -28.14
C VAL A 371 15.43 24.97 -28.08
N ASN A 372 15.70 24.06 -27.14
CA ASN A 372 16.99 23.42 -26.98
C ASN A 372 16.84 21.89 -26.93
N PRO A 373 16.90 21.20 -28.09
CA PRO A 373 16.67 19.76 -28.18
C PRO A 373 17.67 18.90 -27.39
N SER A 374 18.85 19.44 -27.12
CA SER A 374 19.92 18.79 -26.37
C SER A 374 19.98 19.22 -24.90
N SER A 375 18.95 19.92 -24.40
CA SER A 375 18.87 20.32 -22.99
C SER A 375 18.82 19.07 -22.10
N PHE A 376 19.93 18.82 -21.40
CA PHE A 376 20.08 17.71 -20.47
C PHE A 376 18.98 17.72 -19.39
N ASP A 377 18.77 18.88 -18.75
CA ASP A 377 17.79 19.03 -17.67
C ASP A 377 16.37 18.73 -18.15
N ALA A 378 15.98 19.19 -19.34
CA ALA A 378 14.64 18.92 -19.85
C ALA A 378 14.43 17.44 -20.25
N LEU A 379 15.45 16.78 -20.78
CA LEU A 379 15.41 15.34 -21.07
C LEU A 379 15.30 14.52 -19.78
N LEU A 380 16.11 14.86 -18.77
CA LEU A 380 16.04 14.25 -17.45
C LEU A 380 14.67 14.49 -16.80
N GLY A 381 14.16 15.72 -16.86
CA GLY A 381 12.85 16.09 -16.32
C GLY A 381 11.71 15.26 -16.90
N ARG A 382 11.72 14.95 -18.21
CA ARG A 382 10.73 14.06 -18.84
C ARG A 382 10.79 12.63 -18.30
N ILE A 383 12.00 12.09 -18.13
CA ILE A 383 12.21 10.75 -17.56
C ILE A 383 11.67 10.71 -16.12
N LEU A 384 11.99 11.72 -15.31
CA LEU A 384 11.52 11.82 -13.94
C LEU A 384 10.00 11.97 -13.84
N CYS A 385 9.39 12.77 -14.71
CA CYS A 385 7.93 12.91 -14.77
C CYS A 385 7.22 11.60 -15.11
N GLU A 386 7.79 10.75 -15.97
CA GLU A 386 7.20 9.46 -16.30
C GLU A 386 7.19 8.50 -15.11
N GLY A 387 8.24 8.54 -14.27
CA GLY A 387 8.28 7.80 -13.01
C GLY A 387 7.67 8.54 -11.82
N ARG A 388 7.06 9.71 -12.02
CA ARG A 388 6.47 10.57 -10.98
C ARG A 388 7.46 10.95 -9.87
N TRP A 389 8.71 11.21 -10.25
CA TRP A 389 9.76 11.68 -9.35
C TRP A 389 10.01 13.16 -9.54
N THR A 390 10.22 13.87 -8.45
CA THR A 390 10.62 15.28 -8.51
C THR A 390 12.13 15.39 -8.72
N ARG A 391 12.93 14.61 -7.99
CA ARG A 391 14.39 14.54 -8.17
C ARG A 391 14.87 13.09 -8.15
N ILE A 392 16.10 12.87 -8.63
CA ILE A 392 16.78 11.57 -8.47
C ILE A 392 16.95 11.20 -7.00
N SER A 393 17.16 12.20 -6.13
CA SER A 393 17.26 12.04 -4.69
C SER A 393 15.96 11.53 -4.04
N ASP A 394 14.82 11.65 -4.71
CA ASP A 394 13.52 11.20 -4.20
C ASP A 394 13.20 9.74 -4.57
N ILE A 395 13.90 9.16 -5.55
CA ILE A 395 13.65 7.78 -6.01
C ILE A 395 13.95 6.78 -4.89
N ASP A 396 12.96 6.01 -4.48
CA ASP A 396 13.05 5.04 -3.38
C ASP A 396 12.71 3.62 -3.85
N THR A 397 13.17 2.60 -3.11
CA THR A 397 12.86 1.19 -3.37
C THR A 397 11.40 0.84 -3.12
N ALA A 398 10.65 1.74 -2.49
CA ALA A 398 9.20 1.64 -2.30
C ALA A 398 8.39 2.13 -3.52
N ASP A 399 9.03 2.78 -4.49
CA ASP A 399 8.35 3.22 -5.70
C ASP A 399 7.99 2.00 -6.56
N VAL A 400 6.78 2.02 -7.13
CA VAL A 400 6.28 0.94 -7.97
C VAL A 400 6.31 1.39 -9.42
N ILE A 401 7.02 0.64 -10.27
CA ILE A 401 7.07 0.85 -11.72
C ILE A 401 6.35 -0.31 -12.39
N THR A 402 5.26 -0.01 -13.10
CA THR A 402 4.54 -0.99 -13.91
C THR A 402 5.34 -1.34 -15.18
N GLY A 403 5.04 -2.50 -15.78
CA GLY A 403 5.69 -2.92 -17.03
C GLY A 403 5.52 -1.90 -18.16
N ASP A 404 4.36 -1.26 -18.27
CA ASP A 404 4.08 -0.25 -19.29
C ASP A 404 4.84 1.07 -19.02
N GLU A 405 4.97 1.48 -17.75
CA GLU A 405 5.78 2.65 -17.37
C GLU A 405 7.26 2.41 -17.69
N TRP A 406 7.78 1.21 -17.43
CA TRP A 406 9.16 0.84 -17.76
C TRP A 406 9.44 0.96 -19.26
N ILE A 407 8.53 0.49 -20.11
CA ILE A 407 8.67 0.61 -21.58
C ILE A 407 8.77 2.10 -21.97
N ARG A 408 7.89 2.94 -21.46
CA ARG A 408 7.89 4.39 -21.76
C ARG A 408 9.15 5.09 -21.24
N ILE A 409 9.60 4.75 -20.03
CA ILE A 409 10.86 5.27 -19.47
C ILE A 409 12.05 4.85 -20.33
N SER A 410 12.10 3.59 -20.79
CA SER A 410 13.18 3.09 -21.65
C SER A 410 13.21 3.80 -23.01
N GLU A 411 12.05 4.06 -23.62
CA GLU A 411 11.95 4.87 -24.84
C GLU A 411 12.49 6.29 -24.63
N LEU A 412 12.17 6.92 -23.49
CA LEU A 412 12.69 8.24 -23.14
C LEU A 412 14.21 8.23 -22.92
N PHE A 413 14.79 7.17 -22.34
CA PHE A 413 16.25 7.03 -22.23
C PHE A 413 16.92 6.94 -23.59
N ASN A 414 16.36 6.14 -24.50
CA ASN A 414 16.90 5.99 -25.85
C ASN A 414 16.85 7.32 -26.60
N ASP A 415 15.73 8.05 -26.53
CA ASP A 415 15.60 9.39 -27.10
C ASP A 415 16.60 10.38 -26.48
N ALA A 416 16.73 10.39 -25.15
CA ALA A 416 17.64 11.28 -24.45
C ALA A 416 19.11 11.01 -24.80
N LYS A 417 19.53 9.75 -24.85
CA LYS A 417 20.92 9.36 -25.22
C LYS A 417 21.28 9.75 -26.65
N LEU A 418 20.32 9.88 -27.56
CA LEU A 418 20.56 10.35 -28.92
C LEU A 418 20.79 11.87 -29.00
N ARG A 419 20.24 12.64 -28.04
CA ARG A 419 20.22 14.10 -28.09
C ARG A 419 21.26 14.77 -27.18
N VAL A 420 21.65 14.13 -26.08
CA VAL A 420 22.61 14.72 -25.12
C VAL A 420 24.06 14.64 -25.62
N SER A 421 24.92 15.44 -25.00
CA SER A 421 26.37 15.40 -25.22
C SER A 421 26.98 14.05 -24.82
N GLU A 422 28.11 13.67 -25.40
CA GLU A 422 28.83 12.43 -25.04
C GLU A 422 29.16 12.35 -23.54
N SER A 423 29.48 13.48 -22.90
CA SER A 423 29.76 13.55 -21.46
C SER A 423 28.55 13.21 -20.58
N ASP A 424 27.32 13.43 -21.08
CA ASP A 424 26.09 13.18 -20.33
C ASP A 424 25.51 11.77 -20.57
N LYS A 425 25.97 11.07 -21.62
CA LYS A 425 25.50 9.70 -21.92
C LYS A 425 25.85 8.71 -20.82
N GLU A 426 27.01 8.87 -20.17
CA GLU A 426 27.39 8.04 -19.04
C GLU A 426 26.41 8.20 -17.87
N PHE A 427 26.01 9.44 -17.58
CA PHE A 427 25.02 9.72 -16.53
C PHE A 427 23.68 9.04 -16.82
N LEU A 428 23.14 9.21 -18.03
CA LEU A 428 21.86 8.60 -18.40
C LEU A 428 21.93 7.06 -18.40
N SER A 429 23.07 6.48 -18.75
CA SER A 429 23.25 5.01 -18.71
C SER A 429 23.25 4.47 -17.28
N LYS A 430 23.89 5.17 -16.33
CA LYS A 430 23.83 4.82 -14.91
C LYS A 430 22.44 5.03 -14.31
N LEU A 431 21.73 6.08 -14.74
CA LEU A 431 20.35 6.31 -14.30
C LEU A 431 19.41 5.20 -14.82
N GLU A 432 19.56 4.79 -16.08
CA GLU A 432 18.82 3.65 -16.63
C GLU A 432 19.11 2.35 -15.86
N GLU A 433 20.37 2.08 -15.53
CA GLU A 433 20.77 0.95 -14.68
C GLU A 433 20.10 1.00 -13.31
N MET A 434 20.05 2.19 -12.68
CA MET A 434 19.40 2.39 -11.39
C MET A 434 17.90 2.08 -11.44
N ILE A 435 17.19 2.59 -12.46
CA ILE A 435 15.75 2.35 -12.62
C ILE A 435 15.48 0.89 -13.00
N PHE A 436 16.38 0.24 -13.73
CA PHE A 436 16.30 -1.19 -14.00
C PHE A 436 16.39 -2.03 -12.70
N LEU A 437 17.30 -1.67 -11.79
CA LEU A 437 17.38 -2.30 -10.47
C LEU A 437 16.11 -2.05 -9.65
N LEU A 438 15.54 -0.85 -9.71
CA LEU A 438 14.26 -0.54 -9.08
C LEU A 438 13.13 -1.44 -9.63
N GLY A 439 13.06 -1.64 -10.94
CA GLY A 439 12.11 -2.56 -11.58
C GLY A 439 12.27 -4.00 -11.09
N LYS A 440 13.52 -4.48 -10.90
CA LYS A 440 13.76 -5.80 -10.30
C LYS A 440 13.30 -5.90 -8.85
N VAL A 441 13.54 -4.86 -8.05
CA VAL A 441 13.04 -4.78 -6.67
C VAL A 441 11.51 -4.86 -6.63
N CYS A 442 10.83 -4.14 -7.53
CA CYS A 442 9.37 -4.19 -7.65
C CYS A 442 8.86 -5.62 -7.97
N LEU A 443 9.50 -6.28 -8.94
CA LEU A 443 9.14 -7.66 -9.32
C LEU A 443 9.33 -8.64 -8.15
N ASN A 444 10.48 -8.60 -7.48
CA ASN A 444 10.74 -9.46 -6.33
C ASN A 444 9.74 -9.20 -5.18
N ASN A 445 9.36 -7.95 -4.94
CA ASN A 445 8.35 -7.63 -3.93
C ASN A 445 6.99 -8.26 -4.30
N GLY A 446 6.59 -8.19 -5.57
CA GLY A 446 5.37 -8.86 -6.04
C GLY A 446 5.41 -10.39 -5.86
N ASP A 447 6.55 -11.03 -6.14
CA ASP A 447 6.74 -12.47 -5.92
C ASP A 447 6.72 -12.82 -4.42
N ILE A 448 7.35 -11.99 -3.57
CA ILE A 448 7.31 -12.14 -2.11
C ILE A 448 5.88 -12.06 -1.60
N ASP A 449 5.08 -11.11 -2.08
CA ASP A 449 3.68 -10.93 -1.68
C ASP A 449 2.84 -12.16 -2.04
N GLU A 450 3.03 -12.72 -3.24
CA GLU A 450 2.35 -13.96 -3.65
C GLU A 450 2.78 -15.17 -2.79
N LEU A 451 4.07 -15.30 -2.47
CA LEU A 451 4.54 -16.35 -1.57
C LEU A 451 4.00 -16.18 -0.16
N ASN A 452 3.91 -14.94 0.35
CA ASN A 452 3.31 -14.65 1.66
C ASN A 452 1.84 -15.07 1.71
N ARG A 453 1.05 -14.81 0.66
CA ARG A 453 -0.35 -15.31 0.58
C ARG A 453 -0.43 -16.82 0.68
N ARG A 454 0.50 -17.54 0.04
CA ARG A 454 0.57 -19.02 0.15
C ARG A 454 0.97 -19.46 1.56
N VAL A 455 1.90 -18.75 2.21
CA VAL A 455 2.26 -18.99 3.61
C VAL A 455 1.08 -18.74 4.54
N GLU A 456 0.28 -17.71 4.33
CA GLU A 456 -0.93 -17.43 5.12
C GLU A 456 -1.95 -18.57 5.06
N VAL A 457 -2.16 -19.17 3.88
CA VAL A 457 -3.01 -20.36 3.74
C VAL A 457 -2.45 -21.52 4.56
N LEU A 458 -1.15 -21.80 4.45
CA LEU A 458 -0.50 -22.84 5.27
C LEU A 458 -0.52 -22.51 6.77
N ASP A 459 -0.43 -21.23 7.13
CA ASP A 459 -0.51 -20.77 8.52
C ASP A 459 -1.93 -20.89 9.09
N SER A 460 -2.96 -20.73 8.27
CA SER A 460 -4.34 -21.01 8.68
C SER A 460 -4.58 -22.49 8.93
N ILE A 461 -4.01 -23.36 8.08
CA ILE A 461 -4.01 -24.82 8.26
C ILE A 461 -3.21 -25.18 9.52
N ARG A 462 -2.00 -24.62 9.67
CA ARG A 462 -1.16 -24.80 10.85
C ARG A 462 -1.83 -24.25 12.12
N HIS A 463 -2.63 -23.20 12.05
CA HIS A 463 -3.37 -22.70 13.21
C HIS A 463 -4.39 -23.72 13.69
N VAL A 464 -5.07 -24.35 12.74
CA VAL A 464 -5.99 -25.46 13.02
C VAL A 464 -5.23 -26.63 13.64
N TYR A 465 -4.12 -27.05 13.01
CA TYR A 465 -3.27 -28.08 13.60
C TYR A 465 -2.78 -27.66 14.98
N PHE A 466 -2.21 -26.48 15.19
CA PHE A 466 -1.69 -26.00 16.48
C PHE A 466 -2.74 -26.05 17.61
N MET A 467 -3.98 -25.66 17.31
CA MET A 467 -5.08 -25.81 18.27
C MET A 467 -5.37 -27.28 18.59
N ALA A 468 -5.17 -28.18 17.63
CA ALA A 468 -5.21 -29.64 17.77
C ALA A 468 -3.85 -30.29 18.18
N GLU A 469 -2.73 -29.54 18.18
CA GLU A 469 -1.33 -29.95 18.38
C GLU A 469 -0.81 -29.52 19.76
N LYS A 470 -1.60 -28.75 20.52
CA LYS A 470 -1.50 -28.62 22.00
C LYS A 470 -1.67 -29.96 22.73
N LEU A 471 -1.37 -31.03 22.03
CA LEU A 471 -2.14 -32.22 21.92
C LEU A 471 -1.22 -33.27 21.17
N SER A 472 -0.95 -33.32 19.85
CA SER A 472 0.05 -34.31 19.29
C SER A 472 0.90 -33.82 18.11
N THR A 473 2.17 -34.26 18.01
CA THR A 473 3.34 -33.54 17.43
C THR A 473 3.78 -33.92 15.99
N ASP A 474 2.92 -34.29 15.04
CA ASP A 474 3.42 -34.90 13.78
C ASP A 474 2.72 -34.48 12.46
N SER A 475 2.63 -33.18 12.16
CA SER A 475 2.15 -32.66 10.86
C SER A 475 3.27 -32.37 9.84
N SER A 476 4.10 -33.38 9.53
CA SER A 476 5.36 -33.19 8.79
C SER A 476 5.25 -32.53 7.39
N GLY A 477 4.16 -32.76 6.63
CA GLY A 477 4.01 -32.26 5.26
C GLY A 477 3.81 -30.74 5.17
N VAL A 478 2.87 -30.19 5.93
CA VAL A 478 2.57 -28.74 5.97
C VAL A 478 3.79 -27.95 6.44
N HIS A 479 4.54 -28.48 7.41
CA HIS A 479 5.77 -27.88 7.88
C HIS A 479 6.85 -27.82 6.80
N MET A 480 7.02 -28.88 6.01
CA MET A 480 8.01 -28.91 4.92
C MET A 480 7.69 -27.92 3.81
N ASP A 481 6.43 -27.86 3.36
CA ASP A 481 6.03 -26.91 2.31
C ASP A 481 6.12 -25.47 2.80
N ARG A 482 5.72 -25.19 4.05
CA ARG A 482 5.88 -23.87 4.67
C ARG A 482 7.35 -23.48 4.79
N ALA A 483 8.22 -24.41 5.20
CA ALA A 483 9.66 -24.17 5.31
C ALA A 483 10.28 -23.84 3.94
N ARG A 484 9.87 -24.55 2.88
CA ARG A 484 10.32 -24.27 1.51
C ARG A 484 9.89 -22.88 1.05
N LEU A 485 8.64 -22.49 1.26
CA LEU A 485 8.17 -21.15 0.90
C LEU A 485 8.92 -20.05 1.67
N LEU A 486 9.20 -20.26 2.95
CA LEU A 486 9.99 -19.32 3.74
C LEU A 486 11.44 -19.21 3.27
N GLU A 487 12.05 -20.31 2.83
CA GLU A 487 13.38 -20.30 2.21
C GLU A 487 13.39 -19.49 0.90
N ASP A 488 12.37 -19.65 0.05
CA ASP A 488 12.20 -18.86 -1.17
C ASP A 488 12.00 -17.36 -0.86
N ILE A 489 11.18 -17.03 0.14
CA ILE A 489 10.98 -15.65 0.61
C ILE A 489 12.30 -15.07 1.12
N GLU A 490 13.05 -15.80 1.94
CA GLU A 490 14.34 -15.34 2.47
C GLU A 490 15.35 -15.10 1.35
N ARG A 491 15.40 -15.98 0.34
CA ARG A 491 16.23 -15.80 -0.87
C ARG A 491 15.87 -14.50 -1.58
N LEU A 492 14.60 -14.28 -1.90
CA LEU A 492 14.15 -13.07 -2.60
C LEU A 492 14.41 -11.80 -1.77
N GLN A 493 14.16 -11.84 -0.46
CA GLN A 493 14.46 -10.72 0.44
C GLN A 493 15.97 -10.40 0.50
N LYS A 494 16.83 -11.40 0.39
CA LYS A 494 18.28 -11.20 0.34
C LYS A 494 18.69 -10.53 -0.98
N GLU A 495 18.11 -10.96 -2.10
CA GLU A 495 18.32 -10.33 -3.42
C GLU A 495 17.81 -8.89 -3.44
N THR A 496 16.60 -8.65 -2.93
CA THR A 496 16.02 -7.30 -2.81
C THR A 496 16.89 -6.38 -1.97
N ARG A 497 17.43 -6.86 -0.83
CA ARG A 497 18.36 -6.09 0.00
C ARG A 497 19.65 -5.74 -0.74
N GLN A 498 20.18 -6.69 -1.51
CA GLN A 498 21.38 -6.45 -2.33
C GLN A 498 21.12 -5.39 -3.40
N TRP A 499 20.04 -5.53 -4.18
CA TRP A 499 19.71 -4.55 -5.23
C TRP A 499 19.36 -3.17 -4.66
N SER A 500 18.70 -3.13 -3.50
CA SER A 500 18.44 -1.87 -2.78
C SER A 500 19.74 -1.18 -2.39
N HIS A 501 20.75 -1.93 -1.94
CA HIS A 501 22.07 -1.38 -1.65
C HIS A 501 22.74 -0.85 -2.92
N ASP A 502 22.75 -1.63 -4.00
CA ASP A 502 23.36 -1.25 -5.27
C ASP A 502 22.69 0.00 -5.87
N LEU A 503 21.35 0.10 -5.78
CA LEU A 503 20.58 1.28 -6.15
C LEU A 503 21.04 2.52 -5.38
N LEU A 504 21.21 2.42 -4.05
CA LEU A 504 21.70 3.54 -3.23
C LEU A 504 23.13 3.96 -3.60
N VAL A 505 24.00 3.01 -3.96
CA VAL A 505 25.35 3.31 -4.43
C VAL A 505 25.30 4.07 -5.76
N ILE A 506 24.53 3.60 -6.73
CA ILE A 506 24.38 4.28 -8.03
C ILE A 506 23.76 5.66 -7.85
N LYS A 507 22.72 5.79 -7.03
CA LYS A 507 22.07 7.06 -6.71
C LYS A 507 23.06 8.10 -6.16
N ARG A 508 23.91 7.72 -5.20
CA ARG A 508 24.96 8.61 -4.68
C ARG A 508 25.97 9.02 -5.75
N ASN A 509 26.36 8.09 -6.62
CA ASN A 509 27.28 8.37 -7.72
C ASN A 509 26.64 9.35 -8.72
N LEU A 510 25.37 9.17 -9.08
CA LEU A 510 24.63 10.10 -9.94
C LEU A 510 24.58 11.51 -9.34
N ILE A 511 24.28 11.62 -8.04
CA ILE A 511 24.25 12.91 -7.33
C ILE A 511 25.60 13.64 -7.41
N GLN A 512 26.72 12.89 -7.32
CA GLN A 512 28.06 13.46 -7.43
C GLN A 512 28.44 13.85 -8.87
N MET A 513 27.94 13.13 -9.88
CA MET A 513 28.25 13.41 -11.29
C MET A 513 27.69 14.75 -11.78
N LYS A 514 26.57 15.22 -11.22
CA LYS A 514 25.84 16.42 -11.67
C LYS A 514 25.32 17.27 -10.51
N THR A 515 26.25 17.78 -9.70
CA THR A 515 25.89 18.61 -8.52
C THR A 515 25.29 19.97 -8.87
N ASP A 516 25.41 20.41 -10.11
CA ASP A 516 24.89 21.67 -10.64
C ASP A 516 23.42 21.57 -11.10
N CYS A 517 22.92 20.35 -11.35
CA CYS A 517 21.55 20.13 -11.81
C CYS A 517 20.55 20.06 -10.65
N VAL A 518 19.49 20.88 -10.70
CA VAL A 518 18.43 20.92 -9.67
C VAL A 518 17.63 19.61 -9.63
N LEU A 519 17.46 18.92 -10.76
CA LEU A 519 16.71 17.66 -10.84
C LEU A 519 17.45 16.48 -10.24
N VAL A 520 18.74 16.64 -9.97
CA VAL A 520 19.58 15.59 -9.40
C VAL A 520 19.57 15.65 -7.87
N LYS A 521 19.39 16.84 -7.28
CA LYS A 521 19.46 17.13 -5.84
C LYS A 521 18.09 17.25 -5.22
#